data_AF-A0A3D0SA87-F1
#
_entry.id   AF-A0A3D0SA87-F1
#
_cell.length_a   1.000
_cell.length_b   1.000
_cell.length_c   1.000
_cell.angle_alpha   90.00
_cell.angle_beta   90.00
_cell.angle_gamma   90.00
#
_symmetry.space_group_name_H-M   'P 1'
#
loop_
_entity.id
_entity.type
_entity.pdbx_description
1 polymer ?
#
loop_
_entity_poly.entity_id
_entity_poly.type
_entity_poly.pdbx_seq_one_letter_code
_entity_poly.pdbx_strand_id
1 'polypeptide(L)'
;MTNQPNYVEQAAAAWAATDPLERWVDAAADGPSPIEETVGAYLGSHNPFPDGTPVDVLGRDGQGWTQATVVERTAADEWTIEFDDGQQVWRDHHELRPASDPTA
;
A
#
# COMPACT_ATOMS: atom_id res chain seq x y z
N MET A 1 -1.07 -11.57 16.26
CA MET A 1 -1.52 -10.98 14.99
C MET A 1 -0.82 -11.74 13.89
N THR A 2 -1.55 -12.29 12.93
CA THR A 2 -0.94 -12.99 11.79
C THR A 2 -0.13 -11.98 11.00
N ASN A 3 1.19 -12.20 10.99
CA ASN A 3 2.24 -11.36 10.40
C ASN A 3 2.24 -11.46 8.86
N GLN A 4 1.07 -11.34 8.23
CA GLN A 4 0.93 -11.40 6.79
C GLN A 4 1.19 -10.01 6.20
N PRO A 5 2.01 -9.90 5.15
CA PRO A 5 2.32 -8.62 4.55
C PRO A 5 1.07 -7.98 3.94
N ASN A 6 0.93 -6.67 4.12
CA ASN A 6 -0.13 -5.86 3.52
C ASN A 6 0.04 -5.79 1.99
N TYR A 7 -0.89 -5.13 1.30
CA TYR A 7 -0.86 -5.06 -0.16
C TYR A 7 0.40 -4.34 -0.69
N VAL A 8 0.78 -3.22 -0.10
CA VAL A 8 1.93 -2.43 -0.55
C VAL A 8 3.24 -3.14 -0.24
N GLU A 9 3.36 -3.82 0.89
CA GLU A 9 4.53 -4.68 1.18
C GLU A 9 4.69 -5.79 0.12
N GLN A 10 3.59 -6.43 -0.28
CA GLN A 10 3.61 -7.43 -1.35
C GLN A 10 3.99 -6.82 -2.70
N ALA A 11 3.45 -5.63 -3.02
CA ALA A 11 3.77 -4.93 -4.26
C ALA A 11 5.23 -4.47 -4.30
N ALA A 12 5.76 -3.96 -3.19
CA ALA A 12 7.15 -3.54 -3.06
C ALA A 12 8.10 -4.74 -3.22
N ALA A 13 7.82 -5.87 -2.58
CA ALA A 13 8.60 -7.09 -2.75
C ALA A 13 8.57 -7.61 -4.19
N ALA A 14 7.41 -7.57 -4.86
CA ALA A 14 7.28 -7.96 -6.26
C ALA A 14 8.06 -7.02 -7.20
N TRP A 15 8.02 -5.71 -6.93
CA TRP A 15 8.81 -4.72 -7.67
C TRP A 15 10.31 -4.95 -7.48
N ALA A 16 10.78 -5.06 -6.25
CA ALA A 16 12.20 -5.29 -5.92
C ALA A 16 12.77 -6.55 -6.57
N ALA A 17 11.96 -7.62 -6.69
CA ALA A 17 12.35 -8.84 -7.39
C ALA A 17 12.63 -8.64 -8.90
N THR A 18 12.17 -7.53 -9.48
CA THR A 18 12.32 -7.21 -10.91
C THR A 18 13.15 -5.96 -11.19
N ASP A 19 13.32 -5.07 -10.21
CA ASP A 19 14.08 -3.84 -10.35
C ASP A 19 15.60 -4.10 -10.36
N PRO A 20 16.36 -3.64 -11.38
CA PRO A 20 17.79 -3.91 -11.47
C PRO A 20 18.63 -3.35 -10.33
N LEU A 21 18.24 -2.20 -9.75
CA LEU A 21 18.96 -1.58 -8.63
C LEU A 21 18.68 -2.34 -7.35
N GLU A 22 17.41 -2.61 -7.04
CA GLU A 22 17.04 -3.37 -5.85
C GLU A 22 17.65 -4.78 -5.87
N ARG A 23 17.62 -5.47 -7.01
CA ARG A 23 18.30 -6.77 -7.16
C ARG A 23 19.82 -6.70 -6.91
N TRP A 24 20.45 -5.57 -7.21
CA TRP A 24 21.86 -5.37 -6.93
C TRP A 24 22.10 -5.11 -5.43
N VAL A 25 21.23 -4.33 -4.78
CA VAL A 25 21.23 -4.11 -3.32
C VAL A 25 21.01 -5.44 -2.58
N ASP A 26 20.01 -6.22 -2.99
CA ASP A 26 19.66 -7.50 -2.37
C ASP A 26 20.75 -8.57 -2.50
N ALA A 27 21.61 -8.45 -3.51
CA ALA A 27 22.75 -9.34 -3.72
C ALA A 27 24.01 -8.92 -2.94
N ALA A 28 24.01 -7.76 -2.28
CA ALA A 28 25.12 -7.28 -1.47
C ALA A 28 25.34 -8.15 -0.22
N ALA A 29 26.52 -8.06 0.38
CA ALA A 29 26.90 -8.90 1.52
C ALA A 29 26.03 -8.65 2.78
N ASP A 30 25.43 -7.47 2.86
CA ASP A 30 24.53 -6.99 3.90
C ASP A 30 23.05 -6.97 3.47
N GLY A 31 22.73 -7.39 2.25
CA GLY A 31 21.36 -7.54 1.76
C GLY A 31 20.70 -8.86 2.17
N PRO A 32 19.38 -9.02 1.95
CA PRO A 32 18.45 -8.01 1.42
C PRO A 32 18.12 -6.91 2.43
N SER A 33 17.70 -5.75 1.93
CA SER A 33 17.22 -4.66 2.78
C SER A 33 15.97 -5.09 3.58
N PRO A 34 15.74 -4.50 4.77
CA PRO A 34 14.46 -4.64 5.48
C PRO A 34 13.29 -4.25 4.58
N ILE A 35 12.14 -4.94 4.73
CA ILE A 35 10.96 -4.70 3.89
C ILE A 35 10.48 -3.25 3.96
N GLU A 36 10.66 -2.58 5.10
CA GLU A 36 10.28 -1.18 5.29
C GLU A 36 11.11 -0.23 4.41
N GLU A 37 12.41 -0.54 4.19
CA GLU A 37 13.25 0.23 3.26
C GLU A 37 12.79 0.02 1.82
N THR A 38 12.50 -1.23 1.44
CA THR A 38 11.97 -1.56 0.11
C THR A 38 10.61 -0.90 -0.13
N VAL A 39 9.73 -0.87 0.86
CA VAL A 39 8.44 -0.15 0.79
C VAL A 39 8.66 1.34 0.60
N GLY A 40 9.59 1.95 1.34
CA GLY A 40 9.95 3.35 1.16
C GLY A 40 10.47 3.67 -0.25
N ALA A 41 11.37 2.84 -0.78
CA ALA A 41 11.90 2.98 -2.14
C ALA A 41 10.80 2.81 -3.21
N TYR A 42 9.95 1.80 -3.05
CA TYR A 42 8.80 1.55 -3.91
C TYR A 42 7.85 2.75 -3.93
N LEU A 43 7.43 3.23 -2.76
CA LEU A 43 6.51 4.37 -2.63
C LEU A 43 7.15 5.69 -3.09
N GLY A 44 8.46 5.86 -2.99
CA GLY A 44 9.16 7.03 -3.53
C GLY A 44 9.06 7.17 -5.05
N SER A 45 8.84 6.07 -5.76
CA SER A 45 8.78 6.01 -7.23
C SER A 45 7.42 5.60 -7.79
N HIS A 46 6.54 5.04 -6.96
CA HIS A 46 5.22 4.54 -7.34
C HIS A 46 4.13 5.19 -6.49
N ASN A 47 2.95 5.35 -7.10
CA ASN A 47 1.72 5.65 -6.38
C ASN A 47 0.76 4.47 -6.59
N PRO A 48 0.71 3.48 -5.67
CA PRO A 48 -0.14 2.30 -5.81
C PRO A 48 -1.64 2.65 -5.75
N PHE A 49 -1.98 3.81 -5.19
CA PHE A 49 -3.36 4.29 -5.06
C PHE A 49 -3.46 5.72 -5.62
N PRO A 50 -3.54 5.89 -6.95
CA PRO A 50 -3.78 7.21 -7.56
C PRO A 50 -5.16 7.78 -7.21
N ASP A 51 -5.29 9.11 -7.31
CA ASP A 51 -6.56 9.82 -7.11
C ASP A 51 -7.70 9.22 -7.97
N GLY A 52 -8.87 9.05 -7.37
CA GLY A 52 -10.04 8.40 -7.98
C GLY A 52 -10.00 6.87 -7.98
N THR A 53 -8.94 6.23 -7.46
CA THR A 53 -8.86 4.77 -7.37
C THR A 53 -9.81 4.23 -6.28
N PRO A 54 -10.63 3.21 -6.58
CA PRO A 54 -11.40 2.52 -5.55
C PRO A 54 -10.50 1.63 -4.69
N VAL A 55 -10.66 1.72 -3.37
CA VAL A 55 -9.88 0.96 -2.39
C VAL A 55 -10.80 0.36 -1.33
N ASP A 56 -10.36 -0.74 -0.73
CA ASP A 56 -10.92 -1.25 0.52
C ASP A 56 -10.11 -0.68 1.68
N VAL A 57 -10.79 -0.11 2.67
CA VAL A 57 -10.21 0.51 3.88
C VAL A 57 -10.47 -0.38 5.09
N LEU A 58 -9.42 -0.66 5.87
CA LEU A 58 -9.52 -1.44 7.10
C LEU A 58 -10.30 -0.66 8.17
N GLY A 59 -11.20 -1.35 8.87
CA GLY A 59 -11.91 -0.78 10.02
C GLY A 59 -10.94 -0.38 11.15
N ARG A 60 -11.29 0.67 11.92
CA ARG A 60 -10.45 1.18 13.02
C ARG A 60 -10.22 0.17 14.16
N ASP A 61 -11.09 -0.82 14.28
CA ASP A 61 -10.94 -1.94 15.20
C ASP A 61 -9.98 -3.02 14.66
N GLY A 62 -9.37 -2.79 13.49
CA GLY A 62 -8.53 -3.73 12.78
C GLY A 62 -9.33 -4.87 12.14
N GLN A 63 -10.66 -4.72 12.00
CA GLN A 63 -11.54 -5.74 11.46
C GLN A 63 -12.41 -5.19 10.34
N GLY A 64 -12.71 -6.06 9.38
CA GLY A 64 -13.55 -5.72 8.24
C GLY A 64 -12.89 -4.75 7.27
N TRP A 65 -13.43 -4.72 6.06
CA TRP A 65 -12.98 -3.85 4.99
C TRP A 65 -14.19 -3.10 4.46
N THR A 66 -14.05 -1.80 4.23
CA THR A 66 -15.12 -0.94 3.70
C THR A 66 -14.60 -0.21 2.48
N GLN A 67 -15.36 -0.27 1.39
CA GLN A 67 -14.97 0.37 0.14
C GLN A 67 -15.01 1.89 0.27
N ALA A 68 -14.04 2.55 -0.36
CA ALA A 68 -13.90 3.99 -0.45
C ALA A 68 -13.20 4.38 -1.76
N THR A 69 -13.09 5.68 -2.01
CA THR A 69 -12.34 6.23 -3.15
C THR A 69 -11.17 7.07 -2.65
N VAL A 70 -10.00 6.93 -3.27
CA VAL A 70 -8.84 7.80 -3.00
C VAL A 70 -9.15 9.21 -3.49
N VAL A 71 -9.00 10.19 -2.62
CA VAL A 71 -9.15 11.62 -2.95
C VAL A 71 -7.81 12.19 -3.39
N GLU A 72 -6.78 12.01 -2.56
CA GLU A 72 -5.42 12.49 -2.82
C GLU A 72 -4.39 11.71 -2.01
N ARG A 73 -3.15 11.68 -2.50
CA ARG A 73 -1.98 11.23 -1.74
C ARG A 73 -1.40 12.39 -0.92
N THR A 74 -1.41 12.27 0.40
CA THR A 74 -1.00 13.34 1.33
C THR A 74 0.46 13.20 1.79
N ALA A 75 0.98 11.97 1.82
CA ALA A 75 2.40 11.67 2.02
C ALA A 75 2.82 10.43 1.21
N ALA A 76 4.09 10.03 1.31
CA ALA A 76 4.59 8.88 0.56
C ALA A 76 3.80 7.59 0.89
N ASP A 77 3.37 7.39 2.11
CA ASP A 77 2.68 6.19 2.58
C ASP A 77 1.25 6.45 3.05
N GLU A 78 0.67 7.61 2.68
CA GLU A 78 -0.57 8.11 3.27
C GLU A 78 -1.51 8.75 2.23
N TRP A 79 -2.81 8.46 2.37
CA TRP A 79 -3.86 8.94 1.47
C TRP A 79 -5.07 9.45 2.24
N THR A 80 -5.71 10.49 1.69
CA THR A 80 -7.08 10.84 2.04
C THR A 80 -8.02 9.96 1.22
N ILE A 81 -8.95 9.29 1.88
CA ILE A 81 -10.02 8.50 1.25
C ILE A 81 -11.39 9.10 1.57
N GLU A 82 -12.36 8.89 0.70
CA GLU A 82 -13.76 9.29 0.86
C GLU A 82 -14.66 8.06 0.78
N PHE A 83 -15.51 7.88 1.79
CA PHE A 83 -16.55 6.86 1.81
C PHE A 83 -17.82 7.34 1.09
N ASP A 84 -18.74 6.41 0.80
CA ASP A 84 -20.00 6.70 0.09
C ASP A 84 -20.92 7.73 0.80
N ASP A 85 -20.76 7.91 2.11
CA ASP A 85 -21.49 8.92 2.89
C ASP A 85 -20.85 10.32 2.81
N GLY A 86 -19.78 10.48 2.03
CA GLY A 86 -18.99 11.71 1.89
C GLY A 86 -18.03 11.96 3.04
N GLN A 87 -17.92 11.04 4.02
CA GLN A 87 -16.92 11.17 5.07
C GLN A 87 -15.52 10.95 4.49
N GLN A 88 -14.64 11.92 4.74
CA GLN A 88 -13.21 11.78 4.43
C GLN A 88 -12.41 11.43 5.67
N VAL A 89 -11.45 10.53 5.51
CA VAL A 89 -10.47 10.18 6.53
C VAL A 89 -9.11 9.96 5.89
N TRP A 90 -8.08 10.12 6.70
CA TRP A 90 -6.71 9.79 6.32
C TRP A 90 -6.39 8.34 6.68
N ARG A 91 -5.61 7.65 5.85
CA ARG A 91 -5.19 6.25 6.04
C ARG A 91 -3.76 6.01 5.54
N ASP A 92 -3.05 5.13 6.25
CA ASP A 92 -1.73 4.66 5.81
C ASP A 92 -1.82 3.41 4.94
N HIS A 93 -0.72 3.05 4.29
CA HIS A 93 -0.67 1.93 3.35
C HIS A 93 -1.03 0.55 3.94
N HIS A 94 -0.90 0.32 5.25
CA HIS A 94 -1.31 -0.92 5.92
C HIS A 94 -2.83 -1.05 6.01
N GLU A 95 -3.53 0.08 5.97
CA GLU A 95 -4.98 0.15 6.11
C GLU A 95 -5.70 0.13 4.76
N LEU A 96 -4.97 0.06 3.65
CA LEU A 96 -5.50 0.13 2.29
C LEU A 96 -5.14 -1.11 1.48
N ARG A 97 -6.07 -1.52 0.63
CA ARG A 97 -5.82 -2.49 -0.44
C ARG A 97 -6.70 -2.14 -1.65
N PRO A 98 -6.39 -2.64 -2.86
CA PRO A 98 -7.29 -2.49 -4.00
C PRO A 98 -8.69 -2.98 -3.65
N ALA A 99 -9.72 -2.26 -4.11
CA ALA A 99 -11.09 -2.71 -3.91
C ALA A 99 -11.26 -4.11 -4.50
N SER A 100 -11.90 -4.99 -3.73
CA SER A 100 -12.29 -6.30 -4.26
C SER A 100 -13.34 -6.10 -5.34
N ASP A 101 -13.23 -6.77 -6.49
CA ASP A 101 -14.27 -6.71 -7.50
C ASP A 101 -15.62 -7.09 -6.86
N PRO A 102 -16.67 -6.26 -6.97
CA PRO A 102 -17.97 -6.54 -6.35
C PRO A 102 -18.73 -7.71 -6.99
N THR A 103 -18.10 -8.46 -7.90
CA THR A 103 -18.71 -9.54 -8.70
C THR A 103 -18.16 -10.96 -8.41
N ALA A 104 -17.56 -11.18 -7.24
CA ALA A 104 -17.21 -12.54 -6.78
C ALA A 104 -18.35 -13.23 -6.02
#